data_AF-C3YSF0-F1
#
_entry.id   AF-C3YSF0-F1
#
_cell.length_a   1.000
_cell.length_b   1.000
_cell.length_c   1.000
_cell.angle_alpha   90.00
_cell.angle_beta   90.00
_cell.angle_gamma   90.00
#
_symmetry.space_group_name_H-M   'P 1'
#
loop_
_entity.id
_entity.type
_entity.pdbx_description
1 polymer ?
#
loop_
_entity_poly.entity_id
_entity_poly.type
_entity_poly.pdbx_seq_one_letter_code
_entity_poly.pdbx_strand_id
1 'polypeptide(L)'
;MYFLYRNSNSGETEVVELLVQHGATLDIRDNRQDTPLVHACIFDHVDTVRLLLKLGANPDLRETGSLHDCEEESLRIVEEARKTKLLRCCNPKCGKPGYRKTGTLKLCGRCKLTRYCSRDCQKQHWSVGHKKCCGHDAYTGERPDSFQNIMTSVFNSIQVNDDTK
;
A
#
# COMPACT_ATOMS: atom_id res chain seq x y z
N MET A 1 23.80 -8.17 25.59
CA MET A 1 23.00 -6.96 25.88
C MET A 1 23.82 -5.74 25.47
N TYR A 2 23.67 -5.25 24.23
CA TYR A 2 23.93 -3.86 23.86
C TYR A 2 23.20 -3.55 22.52
N PHE A 3 22.11 -2.78 22.65
CA PHE A 3 21.55 -1.76 21.74
C PHE A 3 21.08 -2.12 20.30
N LEU A 4 19.78 -2.37 20.21
CA LEU A 4 18.79 -1.74 19.33
C LEU A 4 19.31 -1.15 17.99
N TYR A 5 19.29 -1.95 16.93
CA TYR A 5 19.12 -1.45 15.57
C TYR A 5 17.65 -1.04 15.38
N ARG A 6 17.24 0.06 16.02
CA ARG A 6 15.96 0.77 15.77
C ARG A 6 16.26 2.07 15.05
N ASN A 7 16.74 2.03 13.81
CA ASN A 7 16.83 3.20 12.93
C ASN A 7 16.78 2.62 11.51
N SER A 8 15.61 2.49 10.86
CA SER A 8 15.12 3.53 9.94
C SER A 8 13.60 3.52 9.68
N ASN A 9 12.79 2.71 10.39
CA ASN A 9 11.39 2.47 10.01
C ASN A 9 10.40 3.61 10.30
N SER A 10 10.78 4.61 11.11
CA SER A 10 9.84 5.68 11.49
C SER A 10 9.55 6.66 10.35
N GLY A 11 10.53 6.93 9.49
CA GLY A 11 10.36 7.85 8.36
C GLY A 11 9.49 7.26 7.24
N GLU A 12 9.70 5.98 6.93
CA GLU A 12 8.94 5.29 5.87
C GLU A 12 7.47 5.09 6.23
N THR A 13 7.19 4.75 7.49
CA THR A 13 5.83 4.58 7.99
C THR A 13 5.06 5.90 8.00
N GLU A 14 5.72 7.00 8.36
CA GLU A 14 5.14 8.35 8.33
C GLU A 14 4.78 8.78 6.90
N VAL A 15 5.65 8.48 5.91
CA VAL A 15 5.36 8.77 4.49
C VAL A 15 4.15 7.99 4.00
N VAL A 16 4.01 6.72 4.37
CA VAL A 16 2.83 5.89 4.00
C VAL A 16 1.55 6.43 4.63
N GLU A 17 1.57 6.85 5.90
CA GLU A 17 0.41 7.46 6.55
C GLU A 17 0.01 8.78 5.87
N LEU A 18 0.98 9.65 5.59
CA LEU A 18 0.75 10.92 4.89
C LEU A 18 0.17 10.69 3.49
N LEU A 19 0.67 9.70 2.76
CA LEU A 19 0.15 9.33 1.44
C LEU A 19 -1.32 8.93 1.49
N VAL A 20 -1.69 8.05 2.42
CA VAL A 20 -3.09 7.62 2.59
C VAL A 20 -3.97 8.78 3.04
N GLN A 21 -3.46 9.65 3.92
CA GLN A 21 -4.14 10.90 4.27
C GLN A 21 -4.36 11.82 3.07
N HIS A 22 -3.50 11.77 2.05
CA HIS A 22 -3.62 12.51 0.80
C HIS A 22 -4.29 11.71 -0.34
N GLY A 23 -4.99 10.62 -0.01
CA GLY A 23 -5.86 9.91 -0.95
C GLY A 23 -5.15 8.90 -1.85
N ALA A 24 -3.97 8.44 -1.44
CA ALA A 24 -3.23 7.39 -2.12
C ALA A 24 -4.04 6.10 -2.27
N THR A 25 -3.87 5.43 -3.40
CA THR A 25 -4.38 4.07 -3.59
C THR A 25 -3.28 3.08 -3.26
N LEU A 26 -3.52 2.22 -2.25
CA LEU A 26 -2.54 1.26 -1.74
C LEU A 26 -2.31 0.04 -2.66
N ASP A 27 -3.20 -0.13 -3.64
CA ASP A 27 -3.28 -1.30 -4.52
C ASP A 27 -2.81 -0.98 -5.95
N ILE A 28 -2.12 0.14 -6.14
CA ILE A 28 -1.51 0.49 -7.44
C ILE A 28 -0.39 -0.50 -7.73
N ARG A 29 -0.28 -0.91 -9.00
CA ARG A 29 0.80 -1.77 -9.47
C ARG A 29 1.85 -1.00 -10.25
N ASP A 30 3.11 -1.41 -10.16
CA ASP A 30 4.15 -0.91 -11.04
C ASP A 30 4.21 -1.70 -12.37
N ASN A 31 5.25 -1.44 -13.17
CA ASN A 31 5.48 -2.13 -14.45
C ASN A 31 5.76 -3.64 -14.29
N ARG A 32 6.17 -4.08 -13.08
CA ARG A 32 6.35 -5.48 -12.70
C ARG A 32 5.12 -6.07 -12.03
N GLN A 33 3.98 -5.36 -12.08
CA GLN A 33 2.74 -5.74 -11.40
C GLN A 33 2.83 -5.80 -9.87
N ASP A 34 3.91 -5.28 -9.29
CA ASP A 34 4.13 -5.30 -7.85
C ASP A 34 3.38 -4.14 -7.17
N THR A 35 2.80 -4.44 -6.02
CA THR A 35 2.11 -3.44 -5.18
C THR A 35 3.06 -2.91 -4.10
N PRO A 36 2.76 -1.75 -3.48
CA PRO A 36 3.51 -1.26 -2.33
C PRO A 36 3.68 -2.30 -1.21
N LEU A 37 2.70 -3.19 -1.04
CA LEU A 37 2.77 -4.28 -0.07
C LEU A 37 3.80 -5.35 -0.47
N VAL A 38 3.87 -5.71 -1.76
CA VAL A 38 4.84 -6.69 -2.26
C VAL A 38 6.26 -6.16 -2.09
N HIS A 39 6.51 -4.90 -2.46
CA HIS A 39 7.79 -4.23 -2.22
C HIS A 39 8.16 -4.27 -0.74
N ALA A 40 7.26 -3.84 0.15
CA ALA A 40 7.53 -3.87 1.60
C ALA A 40 7.87 -5.27 2.12
N CYS A 41 7.37 -6.33 1.49
CA CYS A 41 7.72 -7.71 1.85
C CYS A 41 9.08 -8.15 1.28
N ILE A 42 9.42 -7.77 0.04
CA ILE A 42 10.72 -8.09 -0.60
C ILE A 42 11.88 -7.47 0.19
N PHE A 43 11.69 -6.25 0.70
CA PHE A 43 12.72 -5.53 1.46
C PHE A 43 12.64 -5.74 2.99
N ASP A 44 11.83 -6.69 3.44
CA ASP A 44 11.53 -7.00 4.85
C ASP A 44 11.23 -5.77 5.74
N HIS A 45 10.47 -4.82 5.20
CA HIS A 45 10.00 -3.67 5.97
C HIS A 45 8.74 -4.04 6.76
N VAL A 46 8.91 -4.90 7.77
CA VAL A 46 7.83 -5.54 8.52
C VAL A 46 6.84 -4.52 9.11
N ASP A 47 7.33 -3.36 9.57
CA ASP A 47 6.49 -2.28 10.10
C ASP A 47 5.63 -1.64 9.00
N THR A 48 6.20 -1.43 7.82
CA THR A 48 5.51 -0.92 6.63
C THR A 48 4.48 -1.95 6.14
N VAL A 49 4.79 -3.25 6.15
CA VAL A 49 3.85 -4.34 5.85
C VAL A 49 2.65 -4.30 6.80
N ARG A 50 2.90 -4.24 8.11
CA ARG A 50 1.84 -4.12 9.13
C ARG A 50 0.98 -2.88 8.92
N LEU A 51 1.60 -1.75 8.63
CA LEU A 51 0.91 -0.48 8.40
C LEU A 51 0.02 -0.55 7.16
N LEU A 52 0.55 -0.99 6.02
CA LEU A 52 -0.20 -1.12 4.76
C LEU A 52 -1.42 -2.03 4.93
N LEU A 53 -1.26 -3.18 5.60
CA LEU A 53 -2.36 -4.09 5.91
C LEU A 53 -3.38 -3.46 6.88
N LYS A 54 -2.91 -2.72 7.90
CA LYS A 54 -3.77 -1.97 8.82
C LYS A 54 -4.58 -0.90 8.10
N LEU A 55 -4.00 -0.24 7.10
CA LEU A 55 -4.64 0.76 6.24
C LEU A 55 -5.54 0.14 5.15
N GLY A 56 -5.48 -1.18 4.98
CA GLY A 56 -6.39 -1.95 4.13
C GLY A 56 -5.86 -2.27 2.73
N ALA A 57 -4.54 -2.29 2.54
CA ALA A 57 -3.90 -2.85 1.35
C ALA A 57 -4.33 -4.31 1.13
N ASN A 58 -4.47 -4.72 -0.13
CA ASN A 58 -4.94 -6.06 -0.45
C ASN A 58 -3.77 -7.07 -0.54
N PRO A 59 -3.70 -8.06 0.38
CA PRO A 59 -2.61 -9.05 0.36
C PRO A 59 -2.68 -10.04 -0.81
N ASP A 60 -3.79 -10.06 -1.56
CA ASP A 60 -3.98 -10.98 -2.68
C ASP A 60 -3.53 -10.39 -4.04
N LEU A 61 -3.14 -9.11 -4.12
CA LEU A 61 -2.74 -8.45 -5.38
C LEU A 61 -1.25 -8.63 -5.71
N ARG A 62 -0.75 -9.86 -5.60
CA ARG A 62 0.64 -10.21 -5.95
C ARG A 62 0.71 -10.90 -7.31
N GLU A 63 1.81 -10.69 -8.03
CA GLU A 63 2.20 -11.61 -9.10
C GLU A 63 2.72 -12.93 -8.49
N THR A 64 2.59 -14.01 -9.24
CA THR A 64 2.81 -15.39 -8.76
C THR A 64 4.28 -15.69 -8.45
N GLY A 65 5.22 -14.81 -8.84
CA GLY A 65 6.67 -14.96 -8.61
C GLY A 65 7.33 -13.97 -7.64
N SER A 66 6.69 -12.84 -7.28
CA SER A 66 7.40 -11.75 -6.56
C SER A 66 7.58 -11.98 -5.06
N LEU A 67 6.96 -13.01 -4.47
CA LEU A 67 7.14 -13.33 -3.04
C LEU A 67 8.26 -14.35 -2.76
N HIS A 68 9.00 -14.80 -3.78
CA HIS A 68 10.12 -15.72 -3.57
C HIS A 68 11.22 -15.12 -2.69
N ASP A 69 11.30 -13.78 -2.62
CA ASP A 69 12.30 -13.04 -1.86
C ASP A 69 11.77 -12.46 -0.53
N CYS A 70 10.52 -12.74 -0.16
CA CYS A 70 9.96 -12.23 1.10
C CYS A 70 10.44 -13.06 2.28
N GLU A 71 11.02 -12.39 3.27
CA GLU A 71 11.43 -13.04 4.51
C GLU A 71 10.25 -13.66 5.29
N GLU A 72 10.57 -14.63 6.15
CA GLU A 72 9.59 -15.50 6.79
C GLU A 72 8.56 -14.72 7.63
N GLU A 73 8.97 -13.64 8.30
CA GLU A 73 8.09 -12.84 9.17
C GLU A 73 7.09 -12.00 8.38
N SER A 74 7.55 -11.26 7.36
CA SER A 74 6.69 -10.49 6.47
C SER A 74 5.67 -11.39 5.75
N LEU A 75 6.10 -12.57 5.30
CA LEU A 75 5.21 -13.56 4.69
C LEU A 75 4.15 -14.07 5.67
N ARG A 76 4.53 -14.40 6.91
CA ARG A 76 3.58 -14.84 7.96
C ARG A 76 2.50 -13.80 8.22
N ILE A 77 2.85 -12.52 8.30
CA ILE A 77 1.89 -11.42 8.54
C ILE A 77 0.92 -11.28 7.36
N VAL A 78 1.42 -11.34 6.13
CA VAL A 78 0.59 -11.29 4.93
C VAL A 78 -0.36 -12.48 4.87
N GLU A 79 0.13 -13.69 5.14
CA GLU A 79 -0.69 -14.90 5.16
C GLU A 79 -1.77 -14.84 6.26
N GLU A 80 -1.47 -14.26 7.41
CA GLU A 80 -2.47 -14.02 8.44
C GLU A 80 -3.52 -13.00 7.98
N ALA A 81 -3.11 -11.90 7.36
CA ALA A 81 -4.03 -10.96 6.75
C ALA A 81 -4.87 -11.60 5.62
N ARG A 82 -4.34 -12.60 4.91
CA ARG A 82 -5.10 -13.39 3.92
C ARG A 82 -6.22 -14.20 4.58
N LYS A 83 -5.95 -14.84 5.72
CA LYS A 83 -6.94 -15.62 6.49
C LYS A 83 -8.06 -14.76 7.04
N THR A 84 -7.73 -13.59 7.61
CA THR A 84 -8.73 -12.69 8.23
C THR A 84 -9.75 -12.15 7.22
N LYS A 85 -9.41 -12.12 5.92
CA LYS A 85 -10.27 -11.58 4.85
C LYS A 85 -10.66 -10.11 5.05
N LEU A 86 -9.99 -9.44 6.00
CA LEU A 86 -10.30 -8.10 6.42
C LEU A 86 -9.72 -7.10 5.42
N LEU A 87 -10.52 -6.09 5.12
CA LEU A 87 -10.17 -4.90 4.36
C LEU A 87 -10.81 -3.69 5.04
N ARG A 88 -10.44 -2.49 4.60
CA ARG A 88 -11.01 -1.25 5.14
C ARG A 88 -11.41 -0.29 4.03
N CYS A 89 -12.36 0.58 4.35
CA CYS A 89 -12.66 1.75 3.53
C CYS A 89 -11.39 2.61 3.37
N CYS A 90 -11.02 2.96 2.14
CA CYS A 90 -9.84 3.77 1.85
C CYS A 90 -9.96 5.23 2.30
N ASN A 91 -11.17 5.70 2.68
CA ASN A 91 -11.29 7.03 3.27
C ASN A 91 -10.57 7.06 4.64
N PRO A 92 -9.47 7.82 4.80
CA PRO A 92 -8.66 7.81 6.02
C PRO A 92 -9.45 8.25 7.26
N LYS A 93 -10.49 9.08 7.09
CA LYS A 93 -11.37 9.51 8.20
C LYS A 93 -12.42 8.47 8.58
N CYS A 94 -12.59 7.41 7.79
CA CYS A 94 -13.63 6.40 8.01
C CYS A 94 -13.06 5.10 8.56
N GLY A 95 -12.12 4.47 7.85
CA GLY A 95 -11.49 3.22 8.27
C GLY A 95 -12.44 2.03 8.53
N LYS A 96 -13.71 2.11 8.13
CA LYS A 96 -14.73 1.07 8.40
C LYS A 96 -14.27 -0.27 7.82
N PRO A 97 -14.27 -1.34 8.63
CA PRO A 97 -13.88 -2.65 8.16
C PRO A 97 -14.90 -3.21 7.17
N GLY A 98 -14.42 -4.04 6.25
CA GLY A 98 -15.24 -4.88 5.39
C GLY A 98 -14.50 -6.17 5.05
N TYR A 99 -15.20 -7.13 4.44
CA TYR A 99 -14.62 -8.43 4.12
C TYR A 99 -14.60 -8.69 2.62
N ARG A 100 -13.51 -9.30 2.14
CA ARG A 100 -13.27 -9.61 0.73
C ARG A 100 -14.44 -10.34 0.05
N LYS A 101 -15.06 -11.30 0.75
CA LYS A 101 -16.14 -12.14 0.18
C LYS A 101 -17.55 -11.59 0.37
N THR A 102 -17.78 -10.70 1.33
CA THR A 102 -19.14 -10.25 1.67
C THR A 102 -19.59 -9.03 0.87
N GLY A 103 -18.71 -8.41 0.08
CA GLY A 103 -19.06 -7.27 -0.77
C GLY A 103 -19.45 -6.00 0.02
N THR A 104 -19.08 -5.91 1.30
CA THR A 104 -19.44 -4.77 2.16
C THR A 104 -18.75 -3.47 1.76
N LEU A 105 -17.67 -3.54 0.99
CA LEU A 105 -16.98 -2.40 0.40
C LEU A 105 -17.22 -2.38 -1.11
N LYS A 106 -17.65 -1.23 -1.62
CA LYS A 106 -17.83 -0.97 -3.05
C LYS A 106 -16.52 -0.48 -3.66
N LEU A 107 -16.17 -0.98 -4.83
CA LEU A 107 -15.01 -0.51 -5.57
C LEU A 107 -15.33 0.77 -6.34
N CYS A 108 -14.33 1.61 -6.55
CA CYS A 108 -14.43 2.77 -7.42
C CYS A 108 -14.84 2.33 -8.82
N GLY A 109 -15.87 2.98 -9.38
CA GLY A 109 -16.39 2.64 -10.71
C GLY A 109 -15.38 2.80 -11.85
N ARG A 110 -14.33 3.60 -11.67
CA ARG A 110 -13.29 3.88 -12.68
C ARG A 110 -12.05 3.00 -12.51
N CYS A 111 -11.29 3.16 -11.41
CA CYS A 111 -10.04 2.41 -11.24
C CYS A 111 -10.24 0.95 -10.78
N LYS A 112 -11.41 0.59 -10.22
CA LYS A 112 -11.70 -0.72 -9.63
C LYS A 112 -10.75 -1.19 -8.50
N LEU A 113 -9.78 -0.38 -8.10
CA LEU A 113 -8.83 -0.69 -7.03
C LEU A 113 -9.30 -0.17 -5.66
N THR A 114 -9.66 1.12 -5.61
CA THR A 114 -9.97 1.79 -4.34
C THR A 114 -11.37 1.41 -3.85
N ARG A 115 -11.49 1.13 -2.54
CA ARG A 115 -12.70 0.55 -1.93
C ARG A 115 -13.34 1.48 -0.89
N TYR A 116 -14.66 1.51 -0.84
CA TYR A 116 -15.43 2.43 0.00
C TYR A 116 -16.63 1.76 0.64
N CYS A 117 -16.90 2.05 1.92
CA CYS A 117 -18.10 1.56 2.60
C CYS A 117 -19.37 2.33 2.21
N SER A 118 -19.24 3.54 1.66
CA SER A 118 -20.37 4.38 1.23
C SER A 118 -19.96 5.32 0.10
N ARG A 119 -20.97 5.86 -0.60
CA ARG A 119 -20.75 6.87 -1.64
C ARG A 119 -20.20 8.18 -1.08
N ASP A 120 -20.49 8.50 0.18
CA ASP A 120 -19.94 9.69 0.84
C ASP A 120 -18.46 9.53 1.15
N CYS A 121 -18.03 8.34 1.59
CA CYS A 121 -16.60 8.05 1.75
C CYS A 121 -15.85 8.14 0.43
N GLN A 122 -16.46 7.66 -0.66
CA GLN A 122 -15.91 7.83 -1.99
C GLN A 122 -15.73 9.32 -2.35
N LYS A 123 -16.75 10.16 -2.12
CA LYS A 123 -16.68 11.61 -2.41
C LYS A 123 -15.59 12.31 -1.58
N GLN A 124 -15.52 12.02 -0.29
CA GLN A 124 -14.52 12.62 0.60
C GLN A 124 -13.09 12.23 0.20
N HIS A 125 -12.87 10.94 -0.06
CA HIS A 125 -11.57 10.46 -0.51
C HIS A 125 -11.21 10.99 -1.92
N TRP A 126 -12.21 11.11 -2.80
CA TRP A 126 -12.08 11.71 -4.14
C TRP A 126 -11.53 13.13 -4.09
N SER A 127 -12.04 13.98 -3.18
CA SER A 127 -11.59 15.36 -3.02
C SER A 127 -10.18 15.48 -2.45
N VAL A 128 -9.75 14.52 -1.64
CA VAL A 128 -8.47 14.58 -0.91
C VAL A 128 -7.28 14.23 -1.80
N GLY A 129 -7.47 13.32 -2.77
CA GLY A 129 -6.42 13.07 -3.76
C GLY A 129 -6.68 11.89 -4.69
N HIS A 130 -7.65 11.02 -4.39
CA HIS A 130 -7.97 9.89 -5.25
C HIS A 130 -8.31 10.30 -6.70
N LYS A 131 -8.90 11.48 -6.93
CA LYS A 131 -9.13 12.02 -8.29
C LYS A 131 -7.87 12.01 -9.16
N LYS A 132 -6.69 12.24 -8.58
CA LYS A 132 -5.41 12.33 -9.30
C LYS A 132 -4.93 10.96 -9.80
N CYS A 133 -5.19 9.90 -9.04
CA CYS A 133 -4.75 8.54 -9.34
C CYS A 133 -5.85 7.66 -9.97
N CYS A 134 -7.10 8.15 -10.01
CA CYS A 134 -8.24 7.36 -10.45
C CYS A 134 -8.22 7.10 -11.97
N GLY A 135 -8.39 5.84 -12.36
CA GLY A 135 -8.46 5.39 -13.76
C GLY A 135 -7.16 4.76 -14.26
N HIS A 136 -6.11 4.75 -13.42
CA HIS A 136 -4.87 4.03 -13.67
C HIS A 136 -4.80 2.90 -12.65
N ASP A 137 -4.67 1.67 -13.13
CA ASP A 137 -4.44 0.47 -12.34
C ASP A 137 -2.96 0.06 -12.31
N ALA A 138 -2.17 0.56 -13.27
CA ALA A 138 -0.72 0.49 -13.33
C ALA A 138 -0.07 1.88 -13.36
N TYR A 139 1.11 1.98 -12.75
CA TYR A 139 1.97 3.16 -12.84
C TYR A 139 2.69 3.17 -14.20
N THR A 140 2.24 4.03 -15.11
CA THR A 140 2.74 4.11 -16.50
C THR A 140 3.55 5.39 -16.73
N GLY A 141 4.53 5.71 -15.88
CA GLY A 141 5.66 6.62 -16.19
C GLY A 141 5.41 8.09 -16.62
N GLU A 142 4.21 8.51 -17.00
CA GLU A 142 3.98 9.71 -17.82
C GLU A 142 3.20 10.83 -17.13
N ARG A 143 3.17 10.92 -15.79
CA ARG A 143 2.59 12.11 -15.13
C ARG A 143 3.47 12.73 -14.03
N PRO A 144 3.65 14.08 -14.00
CA PRO A 144 4.67 14.69 -13.16
C PRO A 144 4.22 15.01 -11.72
N ASP A 145 5.21 14.92 -10.82
CA ASP A 145 5.62 15.90 -9.79
C ASP A 145 5.16 15.85 -8.32
N SER A 146 4.25 14.96 -7.91
CA SER A 146 4.06 14.73 -6.45
C SER A 146 3.99 13.27 -6.10
N PHE A 147 3.17 12.51 -6.82
CA PHE A 147 3.05 11.08 -6.59
C PHE A 147 4.27 10.30 -7.05
N GLN A 148 4.90 10.73 -8.15
CA GLN A 148 6.14 10.13 -8.64
C GLN A 148 7.31 10.44 -7.71
N ASN A 149 7.48 11.68 -7.26
CA ASN A 149 8.52 12.01 -6.29
C ASN A 149 8.33 11.28 -4.96
N ILE A 150 7.11 10.96 -4.55
CA ILE A 150 6.85 10.22 -3.32
C ILE A 150 7.00 8.70 -3.52
N MET A 151 6.49 8.13 -4.61
CA MET A 151 6.74 6.73 -4.94
C MET A 151 8.24 6.53 -5.18
N THR A 152 8.90 7.35 -5.97
CA THR A 152 10.37 7.37 -6.12
C THR A 152 11.09 7.72 -4.82
N SER A 153 10.56 8.49 -3.87
CA SER A 153 11.21 8.71 -2.56
C SER A 153 11.06 7.51 -1.63
N VAL A 154 9.87 6.90 -1.55
CA VAL A 154 9.64 5.62 -0.88
C VAL A 154 10.51 4.53 -1.52
N PHE A 155 10.51 4.43 -2.85
CA PHE A 155 11.23 3.40 -3.64
C PHE A 155 12.74 3.65 -3.75
N ASN A 156 13.24 4.89 -3.78
CA ASN A 156 14.68 5.17 -3.77
C ASN A 156 15.26 5.08 -2.35
N SER A 157 14.50 5.41 -1.30
CA SER A 157 14.96 5.13 0.07
C SER A 157 15.10 3.63 0.34
N ILE A 158 14.35 2.81 -0.41
CA ILE A 158 14.44 1.35 -0.44
C ILE A 158 15.65 0.85 -1.29
N GLN A 159 16.09 1.59 -2.31
CA GLN A 159 17.21 1.19 -3.19
C GLN A 159 18.58 1.78 -2.82
N VAL A 160 18.67 2.75 -1.90
CA VAL A 160 19.96 3.28 -1.43
C VAL A 160 20.43 2.41 -0.26
N ASN A 161 20.90 1.19 -0.54
CA ASN A 161 21.84 0.46 0.33
C ASN A 161 22.48 -0.78 -0.33
N ASP A 162 22.47 -0.91 -1.67
CA ASP A 162 23.11 -2.07 -2.32
C ASP A 162 24.21 -1.70 -3.34
N ASP A 163 24.83 -0.53 -3.16
CA ASP A 163 26.05 -0.16 -3.91
C ASP A 163 27.09 0.51 -3.00
N THR A 164 27.62 -0.24 -2.02
CA THR A 164 28.99 0.01 -1.54
C THR A 164 29.66 -1.30 -1.13
N LYS A 165 30.50 -1.80 -2.05
CA LYS A 165 31.70 -2.65 -1.90
C LYS A 165 31.92 -3.41 -0.59
#